data_AF-A0A372QVV5-F1
#
_entry.id   AF-A0A372QVV5-F1
#
_cell.length_a   1.000
_cell.length_b   1.000
_cell.length_c   1.000
_cell.angle_alpha   90.00
_cell.angle_beta   90.00
_cell.angle_gamma   90.00
#
_symmetry.space_group_name_H-M   'P 1'
#
loop_
_entity.id
_entity.type
_entity.pdbx_description
1 polymer ?
#
loop_
_entity_poly.entity_id
_entity_poly.type
_entity_poly.pdbx_seq_one_letter_code
_entity_poly.pdbx_strand_id
1 'polypeptide(L)' 'MKLCNILVYVEKILYPHIGTHIRKTIQEKLKVLGLEKKVNVAVTDNGSNMVKAINEWDGTLKRLTD' A
#
# COMPACT_ATOMS: atom_id res chain seq x y z
N MET A 1 0.64 0.40 27.32
CA MET A 1 0.96 -0.42 26.12
C MET A 1 1.88 0.41 25.23
N LYS A 2 3.03 -0.12 24.78
CA LYS A 2 3.97 0.63 23.93
C LYS A 2 3.67 0.32 22.46
N LEU A 3 3.41 1.35 21.67
CA LEU A 3 3.28 1.22 20.21
C LEU A 3 4.68 1.26 19.60
N CYS A 4 5.01 0.26 18.79
CA CYS A 4 6.29 0.19 18.08
C CYS A 4 6.02 0.05 16.58
N ASN A 5 6.76 0.81 15.78
CA ASN A 5 6.78 0.62 14.32
C ASN A 5 7.69 -0.57 14.00
N ILE A 6 7.22 -1.48 13.15
CA ILE A 6 7.97 -2.64 12.70
C ILE A 6 8.06 -2.59 11.18
N LEU A 7 9.27 -2.72 10.65
CA LEU A 7 9.46 -2.90 9.22
C LEU A 7 9.12 -4.34 8.86
N VAL A 8 8.01 -4.52 8.13
CA VAL A 8 7.52 -5.86 7.75
C VAL A 8 8.15 -6.34 6.46
N TYR A 9 8.38 -5.44 5.49
CA TYR A 9 8.79 -5.82 4.15
C TYR A 9 9.43 -4.66 3.38
N VAL A 10 10.39 -4.97 2.51
CA VAL A 10 10.99 -4.05 1.55
C VAL A 10 11.19 -4.80 0.23
N GLU A 11 10.67 -4.25 -0.87
CA GLU A 11 10.85 -4.82 -2.20
C GLU A 11 10.84 -3.72 -3.27
N LYS A 12 11.53 -4.00 -4.37
CA LYS A 12 11.49 -3.17 -5.58
C LYS A 12 10.24 -3.52 -6.40
N ILE A 13 9.40 -2.53 -6.66
CA ILE A 13 8.35 -2.65 -7.68
C ILE A 13 9.01 -2.53 -9.06
N LEU A 14 8.82 -3.53 -9.93
CA LEU A 14 9.36 -3.51 -11.28
C LEU A 14 8.51 -2.62 -12.21
N TYR A 15 9.09 -2.19 -13.33
CA TYR A 15 8.37 -1.43 -14.35
C TYR A 15 7.18 -2.26 -14.91
N PRO A 16 6.01 -1.67 -15.21
CA PRO A 16 5.69 -0.23 -15.23
C PRO A 16 5.27 0.35 -13.87
N HIS A 17 5.70 1.57 -13.56
CA HIS A 17 5.30 2.26 -12.32
C HIS A 17 3.95 2.97 -12.42
N ILE A 18 2.92 2.28 -12.93
CA ILE A 18 1.55 2.81 -13.02
C ILE A 18 0.72 2.39 -11.79
N GLY A 19 -0.28 3.21 -11.43
CA GLY A 19 -1.06 3.01 -10.20
C GLY A 19 -1.68 1.61 -10.07
N THR A 20 -2.23 1.06 -11.16
CA THR A 20 -2.81 -0.29 -11.17
C THR A 20 -1.79 -1.40 -10.91
N HIS A 21 -0.57 -1.27 -11.46
CA HIS A 21 0.50 -2.23 -11.24
C HIS A 21 1.01 -2.16 -9.81
N ILE A 22 1.30 -0.95 -9.32
CA ILE A 22 1.70 -0.70 -7.94
C ILE A 22 0.69 -1.30 -6.96
N ARG A 23 -0.61 -1.02 -7.15
CA ARG A 23 -1.70 -1.57 -6.33
C ARG A 23 -1.66 -3.09 -6.29
N LYS A 24 -1.64 -3.74 -7.46
CA LYS A 24 -1.61 -5.21 -7.57
C LYS A 24 -0.40 -5.80 -6.87
N THR A 25 0.79 -5.24 -7.08
CA THR A 25 2.02 -5.71 -6.44
C THR A 25 1.89 -5.67 -4.92
N ILE A 26 1.40 -4.56 -4.35
CA ILE A 26 1.24 -4.46 -2.89
C ILE A 26 0.16 -5.44 -2.40
N GLN A 27 -0.98 -5.57 -3.10
CA GLN A 27 -2.05 -6.51 -2.74
C GLN A 27 -1.58 -7.97 -2.72
N GLU A 28 -0.81 -8.38 -3.73
CA GLU A 28 -0.23 -9.71 -3.81
C GLU A 28 0.74 -9.96 -2.64
N LYS A 29 1.56 -8.97 -2.28
CA LYS A 29 2.49 -9.10 -1.16
C LYS A 29 1.78 -9.15 0.19
N LEU A 30 0.75 -8.34 0.38
CA LEU A 30 -0.09 -8.43 1.58
C LEU A 30 -0.74 -9.80 1.72
N LYS A 31 -1.18 -10.41 0.60
CA LYS A 31 -1.72 -11.77 0.59
C LYS A 31 -0.67 -12.81 0.96
N VAL A 32 0.56 -12.72 0.44
CA VAL A 32 1.67 -13.61 0.83
C VAL A 32 1.99 -13.50 2.32
N LEU A 33 1.85 -12.29 2.89
CA LEU A 33 2.07 -12.03 4.31
C LEU A 33 0.86 -12.35 5.21
N GLY A 34 -0.30 -12.70 4.64
CA GLY A 34 -1.56 -12.90 5.39
C GLY A 34 -2.11 -11.63 6.06
N LEU A 35 -1.89 -10.47 5.43
CA LEU A 35 -2.23 -9.13 5.92
C LEU A 35 -3.32 -8.44 5.10
N GLU A 36 -3.86 -9.07 4.06
CA GLU A 36 -4.75 -8.44 3.08
C GLU A 36 -6.05 -7.88 3.69
N LYS A 37 -6.51 -8.40 4.83
CA LYS A 37 -7.67 -7.90 5.58
C LYS A 37 -7.31 -7.08 6.82
N LYS A 38 -6.03 -6.78 7.03
CA LYS A 38 -5.52 -6.07 8.22
C LYS A 38 -5.10 -4.62 7.93
N VAL A 39 -5.14 -4.21 6.67
CA VAL A 39 -4.79 -2.84 6.26
C VAL A 39 -6.02 -1.94 6.36
N ASN A 40 -5.96 -0.98 7.27
CA ASN A 40 -7.03 0.01 7.47
C ASN A 40 -6.69 1.38 6.87
N VAL A 41 -5.41 1.72 6.84
CA VAL A 41 -4.91 3.04 6.46
C VAL A 41 -3.62 2.86 5.66
N ALA A 42 -3.45 3.67 4.62
CA ALA A 42 -2.20 3.80 3.89
C ALA A 42 -1.74 5.25 3.96
N VAL A 43 -0.44 5.40 4.21
CA VAL A 43 0.27 6.68 4.18
C VAL A 43 1.34 6.53 3.11
N THR A 44 1.32 7.44 2.14
CA THR A 44 2.25 7.45 1.00
C THR A 44 2.69 8.87 0.74
N ASP A 45 3.76 9.03 -0.04
CA ASP A 45 4.05 10.32 -0.65
C ASP A 45 2.92 10.78 -1.61
N ASN A 46 3.09 12.00 -2.15
CA ASN A 46 2.20 12.60 -3.13
C ASN A 46 2.51 12.20 -4.59
N GLY A 47 3.28 11.13 -4.80
CA GLY A 47 3.56 10.62 -6.14
C GLY A 47 2.28 10.25 -6.87
N SER A 48 2.05 10.81 -8.06
CA SER A 48 0.76 10.70 -8.78
C SER A 48 0.32 9.24 -8.99
N ASN A 49 1.26 8.34 -9.24
CA ASN A 49 0.98 6.91 -9.38
C ASN A 49 0.68 6.21 -8.05
N MET A 50 1.32 6.63 -6.94
CA MET A 50 0.99 6.15 -5.60
C MET A 50 -0.42 6.61 -5.20
N VAL A 51 -0.74 7.88 -5.43
CA VAL A 51 -2.08 8.42 -5.19
C VAL A 51 -3.15 7.64 -5.97
N LYS A 52 -2.91 7.37 -7.26
CA LYS A 52 -3.81 6.53 -8.06
C LYS A 52 -3.94 5.12 -7.49
N ALA A 53 -2.81 4.48 -7.14
CA ALA A 53 -2.80 3.13 -6.59
C ALA A 53 -3.66 3.01 -5.31
N ILE A 54 -3.57 3.99 -4.42
CA ILE A 54 -4.34 4.00 -3.17
C ILE A 54 -5.80 4.40 -3.40
N ASN A 55 -6.07 5.39 -4.26
CA ASN A 55 -7.45 5.80 -4.56
C ASN A 55 -8.26 4.69 -5.24
N GLU A 56 -7.60 3.88 -6.07
CA GLU A 56 -8.19 2.72 -6.72
C GLU A 56 -8.25 1.48 -5.78
N TRP A 57 -7.84 1.60 -4.52
CA TRP A 57 -7.80 0.49 -3.57
C TRP A 57 -9.16 0.29 -2.88
N ASP A 58 -10.05 -0.46 -3.53
CA ASP A 58 -11.28 -1.11 -3.02
C ASP A 58 -12.15 -0.33 -1.99
N GLY A 59 -12.09 1.00 -1.94
CA GLY A 59 -12.92 1.85 -1.08
C GLY A 59 -12.74 1.66 0.44
N THR A 60 -11.94 0.67 0.87
CA THR A 60 -11.76 0.30 2.29
C THR A 60 -10.66 1.12 2.95
N LEU A 61 -9.76 1.68 2.14
CA LEU A 61 -8.57 2.36 2.61
C LEU A 61 -8.78 3.87 2.65
N LYS A 62 -8.63 4.45 3.84
CA LYS A 62 -8.55 5.90 3.99
C LYS A 62 -7.12 6.34 3.71
N ARG A 63 -6.93 7.13 2.64
CA ARG A 63 -5.68 7.85 2.42
C ARG A 63 -5.60 8.99 3.43
N LEU A 64 -4.50 9.05 4.17
CA LEU A 64 -4.15 10.23 4.96
C LEU A 64 -3.13 11.05 4.17
N THR A 65 -3.31 12.36 4.17
CA THR A 65 -2.34 13.33 3.70
C THR A 65 -1.89 14.13 4.91
N ASP A 66 -0.59 14.35 5.03
CA ASP A 66 -0.04 15.32 5.99
C ASP A 66 -0.55 16.74 5.71
#